data_AF-A0AAD3R1Q0-F1
#
_entry.id   AF-A0AAD3R1Q0-F1
#
_cell.length_a   1.000
_cell.length_b   1.000
_cell.length_c   1.000
_cell.angle_alpha   90.00
_cell.angle_beta   90.00
_cell.angle_gamma   90.00
#
_symmetry.space_group_name_H-M   'P 1'
#
loop_
_entity.id
_entity.type
_entity.pdbx_description
1 polymer ?
#
loop_
_entity_poly.entity_id
_entity_poly.type
_entity_poly.pdbx_seq_one_letter_code
_entity_poly.pdbx_strand_id
1 'polypeptide(L)'
;MLKPHFSAHSDELRKEARQLKKELQAIKQRKEESSKPAVDEVKEVDKKPTNEAVAEYLEGRKKYEELRKQKLKKGSNREEQTLALLNRFKSKLSSAITDAPEDDVEDLAEDDDKGWMGHVLQFDEQTRKVKDANMQDEDTFEIYDPRNPVNKRRREESKKIMKEKKAKR
;
A
#
# COMPACT_ATOMS: atom_id res chain seq x y z
N MET A 1 29.72 12.27 44.74
CA MET A 1 28.86 11.09 44.56
C MET A 1 27.64 11.49 43.74
N LEU A 2 27.60 11.16 42.44
CA LEU A 2 26.43 11.42 41.59
C LEU A 2 25.41 10.29 41.74
N LYS A 3 24.18 10.62 42.14
CA LYS A 3 23.06 9.66 42.21
C LYS A 3 22.61 9.32 40.79
N PRO A 4 22.38 8.03 40.44
CA PRO A 4 21.98 7.64 39.11
C PRO A 4 20.53 8.04 38.85
N HIS A 5 20.33 9.12 38.08
CA HIS A 5 19.03 9.64 37.65
C HIS A 5 18.21 8.64 36.81
N PHE A 6 18.86 7.57 36.34
CA PHE A 6 18.26 6.53 35.51
C PHE A 6 17.28 5.63 36.26
N SER A 7 17.48 5.37 37.57
CA SER A 7 16.59 4.46 38.31
C SER A 7 15.22 5.09 38.60
N ALA A 8 15.20 6.38 38.97
CA ALA A 8 13.96 7.10 39.27
C ALA A 8 13.04 7.19 38.04
N HIS A 9 13.59 7.52 36.88
CA HIS A 9 12.84 7.54 35.62
C HIS A 9 12.36 6.15 35.22
N SER A 10 13.19 5.11 35.42
CA SER A 10 12.78 3.73 35.15
C SER A 10 11.64 3.24 36.06
N ASP A 11 11.60 3.68 37.32
CA ASP A 11 10.53 3.34 38.26
C ASP A 11 9.25 4.12 37.96
N GLU A 12 9.35 5.34 37.46
CA GLU A 12 8.23 6.14 36.96
C GLU A 12 7.59 5.50 35.72
N LEU A 13 8.41 5.11 34.72
CA LEU A 13 7.96 4.36 33.56
C LEU A 13 7.27 3.04 33.92
N ARG A 14 7.77 2.33 34.95
CA ARG A 14 7.13 1.11 35.45
C ARG A 14 5.78 1.37 36.12
N LYS A 15 5.60 2.51 36.80
CA LYS A 15 4.31 2.91 37.38
C LYS A 15 3.30 3.26 36.29
N GLU A 16 3.71 4.04 35.30
CA GLU A 16 2.87 4.39 34.14
C GLU A 16 2.44 3.14 33.37
N ALA A 17 3.36 2.22 33.10
CA ALA A 17 3.03 0.96 32.43
C ALA A 17 2.01 0.11 33.21
N ARG A 18 2.12 0.07 34.54
CA ARG A 18 1.13 -0.61 35.40
C ARG A 18 -0.23 0.08 35.38
N GLN A 19 -0.26 1.41 35.33
CA GLN A 19 -1.48 2.20 35.29
C GLN A 19 -2.21 2.04 33.95
N LEU A 20 -1.49 2.17 32.83
CA LEU A 20 -2.02 1.91 31.49
C LEU A 20 -2.58 0.49 31.36
N LYS A 21 -1.90 -0.51 31.93
CA LYS A 21 -2.39 -1.90 31.92
C LYS A 21 -3.73 -2.04 32.66
N LYS A 22 -3.91 -1.36 33.80
CA LYS A 22 -5.19 -1.34 34.54
C LYS A 22 -6.28 -0.63 33.76
N GLU A 23 -5.97 0.52 33.16
CA GLU A 23 -6.92 1.28 32.34
C GLU A 23 -7.38 0.49 31.12
N LEU A 24 -6.47 -0.17 30.40
CA LEU A 24 -6.81 -1.03 29.27
C LEU A 24 -7.68 -2.23 29.68
N GLN A 25 -7.42 -2.83 30.84
CA GLN A 25 -8.28 -3.89 31.38
C GLN A 25 -9.67 -3.37 31.76
N ALA A 26 -9.76 -2.20 32.40
CA ALA A 26 -11.03 -1.57 32.73
C ALA A 26 -11.83 -1.18 31.47
N ILE A 27 -11.17 -0.65 30.44
CA ILE A 27 -11.79 -0.35 29.14
C ILE A 27 -12.29 -1.63 28.48
N LYS A 28 -11.52 -2.72 28.53
CA LYS A 28 -11.93 -4.02 27.98
C LYS A 28 -13.15 -4.57 28.71
N GLN A 29 -13.17 -4.51 30.04
CA GLN A 29 -14.31 -4.94 30.85
C GLN A 29 -15.55 -4.08 30.60
N ARG A 30 -15.42 -2.75 30.57
CA ARG A 30 -16.54 -1.84 30.20
C ARG A 30 -17.06 -2.10 28.79
N LYS A 31 -16.17 -2.36 27.84
CA LYS A 31 -16.56 -2.70 26.46
C LYS A 31 -17.28 -4.04 26.41
N GLU A 32 -16.79 -5.03 27.15
CA GLU A 32 -17.38 -6.37 27.24
C GLU A 32 -18.76 -6.33 27.92
N GLU A 33 -18.90 -5.51 28.96
CA GLU A 33 -20.15 -5.24 29.67
C GLU A 33 -21.14 -4.42 28.82
N SER A 34 -20.66 -3.47 28.00
CA SER A 34 -21.48 -2.78 26.98
C SER A 34 -21.85 -3.65 25.77
N SER A 35 -21.19 -4.80 25.61
CA SER A 35 -21.49 -5.78 24.56
C SER A 35 -22.29 -6.99 25.06
N LYS A 36 -22.61 -7.05 26.36
CA LYS A 36 -23.80 -7.78 26.81
C LYS A 36 -25.00 -6.94 26.39
N PRO A 37 -26.02 -7.51 25.72
CA PRO A 37 -27.14 -6.74 25.25
C PRO A 37 -27.82 -6.11 26.47
N ALA A 38 -27.72 -4.79 26.59
CA ALA A 38 -28.71 -4.00 27.31
C ALA A 38 -30.04 -4.21 26.57
N VAL A 39 -30.71 -5.31 26.95
CA VAL A 39 -32.16 -5.34 27.03
C VAL A 39 -32.53 -4.22 28.00
N ASP A 40 -33.50 -3.40 27.61
CA ASP A 40 -34.00 -2.21 28.30
C ASP A 40 -33.29 -0.87 28.02
N GLU A 41 -33.44 -0.38 26.78
CA GLU A 41 -34.05 0.95 26.57
C GLU A 41 -34.73 1.08 25.19
N VAL A 42 -35.53 0.09 24.78
CA VAL A 42 -36.66 0.30 23.86
C VAL A 42 -37.80 -0.63 24.25
N LYS A 43 -38.34 -0.44 25.46
CA LYS A 43 -39.76 -0.75 25.71
C LYS A 43 -40.60 0.44 25.22
N GLU A 44 -40.52 0.74 23.93
CA GLU A 44 -41.51 1.53 23.19
C GLU A 44 -42.01 0.61 22.07
N VAL A 45 -42.61 -0.51 22.48
CA VAL A 45 -44.04 -0.79 22.38
C VAL A 45 -44.38 -1.49 21.06
N ASP A 46 -44.92 -2.70 21.19
CA ASP A 46 -45.81 -3.40 20.25
C ASP A 46 -47.07 -2.57 19.92
N LYS A 47 -46.89 -1.35 19.44
CA LYS A 47 -47.95 -0.52 18.87
C LYS A 47 -47.67 -0.50 17.38
N LYS A 48 -48.62 -1.00 16.60
CA LYS A 48 -48.68 -0.71 15.16
C LYS A 48 -48.34 0.78 14.98
N PRO A 49 -47.42 1.13 14.06
CA PRO A 49 -47.04 2.52 13.88
C PRO A 49 -48.32 3.32 13.63
N THR A 50 -48.62 4.25 14.53
CA THR A 50 -49.82 5.09 14.46
C THR A 50 -49.72 6.11 13.33
N ASN A 51 -48.54 6.25 12.72
CA ASN A 51 -48.21 7.21 11.69
C ASN A 51 -47.34 6.55 10.60
N GLU A 52 -47.71 6.74 9.33
CA GLU A 52 -47.06 6.18 8.15
C GLU A 52 -45.57 6.57 8.07
N ALA A 53 -45.25 7.82 8.42
CA ALA A 53 -43.87 8.32 8.43
C ALA A 53 -42.97 7.56 9.42
N VAL A 54 -43.52 7.10 10.56
CA VAL A 54 -42.77 6.33 11.56
C VAL A 54 -42.56 4.89 11.07
N ALA A 55 -43.53 4.33 10.34
CA ALA A 55 -43.39 3.02 9.72
C ALA A 55 -42.28 3.01 8.67
N GLU A 56 -42.28 3.99 7.76
CA GLU A 56 -41.27 4.13 6.71
C GLU A 56 -39.86 4.33 7.30
N TYR A 57 -39.74 5.14 8.35
CA TYR A 57 -38.46 5.35 9.04
C TYR A 57 -37.92 4.06 9.67
N LEU A 58 -38.76 3.29 10.35
CA LEU A 58 -38.36 2.01 10.96
C LEU A 58 -37.97 0.98 9.90
N GLU A 59 -38.70 0.93 8.78
CA GLU A 59 -38.38 0.04 7.68
C GLU A 59 -37.07 0.44 6.98
N GLY A 60 -36.89 1.73 6.72
CA GLY A 60 -35.64 2.28 6.20
C GLY A 60 -34.45 1.97 7.12
N ARG A 61 -34.61 2.18 8.43
CA ARG A 61 -33.58 1.84 9.42
C ARG A 61 -33.22 0.36 9.39
N LYS A 62 -34.20 -0.55 9.33
CA LYS A 62 -33.96 -2.01 9.22
C LYS A 62 -33.15 -2.35 7.97
N LYS A 63 -33.54 -1.82 6.80
CA LYS A 63 -32.81 -2.01 5.54
C LYS A 63 -31.34 -1.58 5.67
N TYR A 64 -31.09 -0.38 6.21
CA TYR A 64 -29.71 0.11 6.37
C TYR A 64 -28.90 -0.67 7.41
N GLU A 65 -29.53 -1.15 8.50
CA GLU A 65 -28.86 -2.03 9.47
C GLU A 65 -28.46 -3.37 8.85
N GLU A 66 -29.30 -3.95 7.98
CA GLU A 66 -28.98 -5.18 7.24
C GLU A 66 -27.85 -4.98 6.24
N LEU A 67 -27.89 -3.91 5.45
CA LEU A 67 -26.80 -3.54 4.53
C LEU A 67 -25.49 -3.31 5.30
N ARG A 68 -25.56 -2.69 6.48
CA ARG A 68 -24.40 -2.44 7.34
C ARG A 68 -23.84 -3.72 7.95
N LYS A 69 -24.68 -4.72 8.24
CA LYS A 69 -24.24 -6.06 8.70
C LYS A 69 -23.62 -6.87 7.56
N GLN A 70 -24.17 -6.79 6.34
CA GLN A 70 -23.60 -7.40 5.14
C GLN A 70 -22.28 -6.78 4.72
N LYS A 71 -22.10 -5.47 4.93
CA LYS A 71 -20.78 -4.82 4.84
C LYS A 71 -19.95 -5.23 6.06
N LEU A 72 -19.44 -6.46 5.99
CA LEU A 72 -18.64 -7.14 7.01
C LEU A 72 -17.57 -6.23 7.62
N LYS A 73 -17.25 -6.50 8.89
CA LYS A 73 -16.24 -5.79 9.68
C LYS A 73 -14.95 -5.62 8.88
N LYS A 74 -14.48 -4.37 8.79
CA LYS A 74 -13.27 -3.93 8.09
C LYS A 74 -12.11 -4.90 8.32
N GLY A 75 -11.65 -5.57 7.28
CA GLY A 75 -10.48 -6.45 7.31
C GLY A 75 -10.76 -7.92 6.95
N SER A 76 -11.79 -8.54 7.52
CA SER A 76 -11.98 -10.00 7.38
C SER A 76 -12.46 -10.45 6.00
N ASN A 77 -13.24 -9.62 5.31
CA ASN A 77 -13.81 -9.93 3.99
C ASN A 77 -12.98 -9.35 2.82
N ARG A 78 -11.83 -8.73 3.10
CA ARG A 78 -11.03 -8.10 2.05
C ARG A 78 -10.44 -9.17 1.12
N GLU A 79 -9.91 -10.24 1.69
CA GLU A 79 -9.31 -11.33 0.93
C GLU A 79 -10.32 -12.03 0.03
N GLU A 80 -11.46 -12.45 0.59
CA GLU A 80 -12.57 -13.06 -0.15
C GLU A 80 -13.05 -12.15 -1.29
N GLN A 81 -13.21 -10.85 -1.02
CA GLN A 81 -13.55 -9.89 -2.07
C GLN A 81 -12.46 -9.81 -3.16
N THR A 82 -11.18 -9.74 -2.77
CA THR A 82 -10.07 -9.69 -3.76
C THR A 82 -9.97 -10.97 -4.59
N LEU A 83 -10.19 -12.14 -3.98
CA LEU A 83 -10.21 -13.43 -4.69
C LEU A 83 -11.39 -13.51 -5.65
N ALA A 84 -12.56 -13.00 -5.27
CA ALA A 84 -13.71 -12.92 -6.17
C ALA A 84 -13.41 -12.01 -7.39
N LEU A 85 -12.76 -10.87 -7.19
CA LEU A 85 -12.32 -10.00 -8.30
C LEU A 85 -11.26 -10.70 -9.17
N LEU A 86 -10.29 -11.38 -8.56
CA LEU A 86 -9.25 -12.12 -9.27
C LEU A 86 -9.85 -13.25 -10.13
N ASN A 87 -10.81 -14.00 -9.60
CA ASN A 87 -11.48 -15.08 -10.34
C ASN A 87 -12.23 -14.53 -11.56
N ARG A 88 -12.93 -13.40 -11.41
CA ARG A 88 -13.57 -12.71 -12.55
C ARG A 88 -12.55 -12.28 -13.61
N PHE A 89 -11.41 -11.74 -13.18
CA PHE A 89 -10.33 -11.37 -14.09
C PHE A 89 -9.78 -12.59 -14.85
N LYS A 90 -9.48 -13.69 -14.14
CA LYS A 90 -9.00 -14.93 -14.76
C LYS A 90 -9.97 -15.48 -15.79
N SER A 91 -11.26 -15.53 -15.48
CA SER A 91 -12.28 -15.99 -16.44
C SER A 91 -12.33 -15.09 -17.69
N LYS A 92 -12.24 -13.77 -17.52
CA LYS A 92 -12.20 -12.82 -18.65
C LYS A 92 -10.94 -13.02 -19.50
N LEU A 93 -9.78 -13.21 -18.86
CA LEU A 93 -8.51 -13.43 -19.54
C LEU A 93 -8.52 -14.75 -20.32
N SER A 94 -8.99 -15.84 -19.73
CA SER A 94 -9.08 -17.14 -20.40
C SER A 94 -10.00 -17.11 -21.61
N SER A 95 -11.15 -16.42 -21.54
CA SER A 95 -12.03 -16.22 -22.70
C SER A 95 -11.30 -15.47 -23.82
N ALA A 96 -10.60 -14.38 -23.47
CA ALA A 96 -9.84 -13.60 -24.46
C ALA A 96 -8.73 -14.41 -25.14
N ILE A 97 -8.10 -15.34 -24.42
CA ILE A 97 -7.08 -16.24 -24.98
C ILE A 97 -7.71 -17.29 -25.92
N THR A 98 -8.87 -17.87 -25.57
CA THR A 98 -9.53 -18.89 -26.41
C THR A 98 -10.20 -18.31 -27.65
N ASP A 99 -10.70 -17.08 -27.57
CA ASP A 99 -11.38 -16.41 -28.67
C ASP A 99 -10.37 -15.76 -29.65
N ALA A 100 -9.10 -15.65 -29.27
CA ALA A 100 -8.04 -15.17 -30.14
C ALA A 100 -7.68 -16.26 -31.17
N PRO A 101 -7.69 -15.96 -32.48
CA PRO A 101 -7.26 -16.92 -33.51
C PRO A 101 -5.79 -17.32 -33.29
N GLU A 102 -5.50 -18.62 -33.38
CA GLU A 102 -4.16 -19.21 -33.14
C GLU A 102 -3.11 -18.85 -34.21
N ASP A 103 -3.50 -18.18 -35.30
CA ASP A 103 -2.60 -17.81 -36.38
C ASP A 103 -2.00 -16.42 -36.16
N ASP A 104 -0.67 -16.38 -36.07
CA ASP A 104 0.22 -15.21 -36.17
C ASP A 104 -0.13 -14.36 -37.41
N VAL A 105 -1.11 -13.46 -37.27
CA VAL A 105 -1.34 -12.42 -38.26
C VAL A 105 -1.20 -11.08 -37.58
N GLU A 106 -0.04 -10.47 -37.82
CA GLU A 106 0.22 -9.03 -37.72
C GLU A 106 -0.71 -8.22 -38.65
N ASP A 107 -2.02 -8.42 -38.55
CA ASP A 107 -3.02 -7.58 -39.21
C ASP A 107 -3.98 -7.10 -38.13
N LEU A 108 -3.51 -6.08 -37.41
CA LEU A 108 -4.26 -5.34 -36.39
C LEU A 108 -5.44 -4.62 -37.05
N ALA A 109 -6.50 -5.37 -37.33
CA ALA A 109 -7.80 -4.81 -37.61
C ALA A 109 -8.45 -4.34 -36.30
N GLU A 110 -8.65 -3.01 -36.22
CA GLU A 110 -9.59 -2.29 -35.36
C GLU A 110 -9.32 -2.33 -33.84
N ASP A 111 -8.66 -1.27 -33.36
CA ASP A 111 -9.01 -0.38 -32.21
C ASP A 111 -9.78 -0.93 -30.99
N ASP A 112 -9.69 -2.22 -30.65
CA ASP A 112 -10.15 -2.72 -29.35
C ASP A 112 -8.96 -2.76 -28.37
N ASP A 113 -9.04 -1.96 -27.30
CA ASP A 113 -8.10 -1.88 -26.15
C ASP A 113 -7.90 -3.21 -25.40
N LYS A 114 -8.33 -4.34 -25.97
CA LYS A 114 -8.34 -5.68 -25.39
C LYS A 114 -7.29 -6.62 -25.98
N GLY A 115 -6.60 -6.23 -27.06
CA GLY A 115 -5.57 -7.05 -27.70
C GLY A 115 -4.44 -7.52 -26.74
N TRP A 116 -4.11 -6.71 -25.73
CA TRP A 116 -3.09 -7.08 -24.73
C TRP A 116 -3.46 -8.28 -23.85
N MET A 117 -4.75 -8.64 -23.76
CA MET A 117 -5.19 -9.78 -22.93
C MET A 117 -4.83 -11.14 -23.56
N GLY A 118 -4.72 -11.22 -24.88
CA GLY A 118 -4.29 -12.44 -25.60
C GLY A 118 -2.79 -12.47 -25.92
N HIS A 119 -2.12 -11.31 -25.89
CA HIS A 119 -0.73 -11.19 -26.30
C HIS A 119 0.25 -11.81 -25.28
N VAL A 120 1.23 -12.56 -25.78
CA VAL A 120 2.33 -13.11 -24.98
C VAL A 120 3.56 -12.21 -25.13
N LEU A 121 4.10 -11.73 -24.01
CA LEU A 121 5.26 -10.84 -24.00
C LEU A 121 6.52 -11.60 -24.48
N GLN A 122 6.99 -11.25 -25.68
CA GLN A 122 8.22 -11.74 -26.26
C GLN A 122 9.21 -10.59 -26.43
N PHE A 123 10.46 -10.81 -26.04
CA PHE A 123 11.55 -9.86 -26.24
C PHE A 123 12.64 -10.51 -27.06
N ASP A 124 13.20 -9.77 -28.01
CA ASP A 124 14.46 -10.14 -28.62
C ASP A 124 15.57 -10.11 -27.57
N GLU A 125 16.53 -11.03 -27.68
CA GLU A 125 17.69 -11.07 -26.81
C GLU A 125 18.59 -9.83 -27.05
N GLN A 126 18.29 -8.74 -26.34
CA GLN A 126 19.10 -7.53 -26.37
C GLN A 126 20.36 -7.73 -25.54
N THR A 127 21.48 -7.98 -26.22
CA THR A 127 22.82 -8.05 -25.59
C THR A 127 23.33 -6.70 -25.06
N ARG A 128 22.58 -5.61 -25.26
CA ARG A 128 22.92 -4.29 -24.74
C ARG A 128 22.56 -4.24 -23.26
N LYS A 129 23.57 -3.97 -22.42
CA LYS A 129 23.33 -3.65 -21.01
C LYS A 129 22.42 -2.43 -20.95
N VAL A 130 21.17 -2.64 -20.56
CA VAL A 130 20.23 -1.56 -20.25
C VAL A 130 20.91 -0.64 -19.25
N LYS A 131 20.80 0.67 -19.46
CA LYS A 131 21.35 1.65 -18.50
C LYS A 131 20.62 1.47 -17.17
N ASP A 132 21.32 0.88 -16.21
CA ASP A 132 20.82 0.79 -14.85
C ASP A 132 20.72 2.21 -14.29
N ALA A 133 19.54 2.60 -13.82
CA ALA A 133 19.30 3.92 -13.24
C ALA A 133 20.22 4.21 -12.03
N ASN A 134 20.77 3.17 -11.40
CA ASN A 134 21.70 3.30 -10.28
C ASN A 134 23.17 3.37 -10.72
N MET A 135 23.50 3.05 -11.97
CA MET A 135 24.86 3.16 -12.48
C MET A 135 25.14 4.57 -13.00
N GLN A 136 26.25 5.15 -12.54
CA GLN A 136 26.72 6.45 -13.00
C GLN A 136 27.35 6.27 -14.39
N ASP A 137 26.68 6.78 -15.43
CA ASP A 137 27.10 6.77 -16.82
C ASP A 137 27.76 8.10 -17.27
N GLU A 138 28.20 8.20 -18.53
CA GLU A 138 28.89 9.35 -19.13
C GLU A 138 28.09 10.68 -19.02
N ASP A 139 26.76 10.61 -18.94
CA ASP A 139 25.86 11.77 -18.83
C ASP A 139 25.45 12.09 -17.38
N THR A 140 26.00 11.38 -16.39
CA THR A 140 25.65 11.58 -14.96
C THR A 140 25.97 12.98 -14.47
N PHE A 141 27.03 13.58 -15.01
CA PHE A 141 27.51 14.89 -14.61
C PHE A 141 27.62 15.78 -15.85
N GLU A 142 27.10 16.99 -15.77
CA GLU A 142 27.20 17.97 -16.85
C GLU A 142 28.66 18.22 -17.25
N ILE A 143 28.91 18.63 -18.50
CA ILE A 143 30.27 18.82 -19.03
C ILE A 143 31.10 19.85 -18.25
N TYR A 144 30.45 20.74 -17.50
CA TYR A 144 31.10 21.74 -16.65
C TYR A 144 31.21 21.29 -15.18
N ASP A 145 30.62 20.16 -14.81
CA ASP A 145 30.69 19.63 -13.44
C ASP A 145 32.13 19.16 -13.14
N PRO A 146 32.72 19.58 -12.01
CA PRO A 146 34.06 19.16 -11.60
C PRO A 146 34.24 17.65 -11.37
N ARG A 147 33.14 16.88 -11.24
CA ARG A 147 33.10 15.42 -11.11
C ARG A 147 32.96 14.70 -12.45
N ASN A 148 32.67 15.44 -13.53
CA ASN A 148 32.62 14.86 -14.87
C ASN A 148 33.96 14.15 -15.18
N PRO A 149 33.94 12.91 -15.71
CA PRO A 149 35.13 12.14 -16.02
C PRO A 149 36.16 12.90 -16.87
N VAL A 150 35.71 13.76 -17.79
CA VAL A 150 36.55 14.61 -18.64
C VAL A 150 37.31 15.65 -17.80
N ASN A 151 36.60 16.38 -16.94
CA ASN A 151 37.20 17.39 -16.05
C ASN A 151 38.12 16.77 -15.00
N LYS A 152 37.78 15.56 -14.51
CA LYS A 152 38.62 14.80 -13.58
C LYS A 152 39.97 14.44 -14.20
N ARG A 153 39.98 13.90 -15.43
CA ARG A 153 41.23 13.57 -16.15
C ARG A 153 42.13 14.79 -16.32
N ARG A 154 41.58 15.89 -16.85
CA ARG A 154 42.32 17.14 -17.06
C ARG A 154 42.94 17.69 -15.77
N ARG A 155 42.20 17.62 -14.65
CA ARG A 155 42.67 18.08 -13.34
C ARG A 155 43.80 17.21 -12.79
N GLU A 156 43.67 15.89 -12.84
CA GLU A 156 44.68 14.97 -12.31
C GLU A 156 45.98 15.00 -13.14
N GLU A 157 45.88 15.13 -14.47
CA GLU A 157 47.05 15.32 -15.34
C GLU A 157 47.78 16.63 -15.02
N SER A 158 47.03 17.73 -14.85
CA SER A 158 47.62 19.02 -14.46
C SER A 158 48.32 18.96 -13.10
N LYS A 159 47.73 18.26 -12.12
CA LYS A 159 48.36 18.00 -10.82
C LYS A 159 49.62 17.16 -10.95
N LYS A 160 49.62 16.14 -11.83
CA LYS A 160 50.77 15.28 -12.07
C LYS A 160 51.93 16.07 -12.69
N ILE A 161 51.65 16.88 -13.71
CA ILE A 161 52.64 17.77 -14.34
C ILE A 161 53.21 18.77 -13.32
N MET A 162 52.37 19.37 -12.47
CA MET A 162 52.81 20.28 -11.41
C MET A 162 53.70 19.59 -10.37
N LYS A 163 53.36 18.35 -9.97
CA LYS A 163 54.19 17.55 -9.05
C LYS A 163 55.55 17.20 -9.66
N GLU A 164 55.58 16.78 -10.91
CA GLU A 164 56.83 16.45 -11.61
C GLU A 164 57.74 17.67 -11.77
N LYS A 165 57.18 18.84 -12.10
CA LYS A 165 57.93 20.10 -12.14
C LYS A 165 58.49 20.51 -10.78
N LYS A 166 57.73 20.28 -9.70
CA LYS A 166 58.18 20.57 -8.33
C LYS A 166 59.26 19.60 -7.84
N ALA A 167 59.22 18.34 -8.28
CA ALA A 167 60.23 17.33 -7.94
C ALA A 167 61.56 17.51 -8.70
N LYS A 168 61.54 18.20 -9.85
CA LYS A 168 62.71 18.48 -10.68
C LYS A 168 63.42 19.81 -10.32
N ARG A 169 62.89 20.54 -9.35
CA ARG A 169 63.40 21.82 -8.85
C ARG A 169 64.05 21.62 -7.49
#